data_AF-B2ABN0-F1
#
_entry.id   AF-B2ABN0-F1
#
_cell.length_a   1.000
_cell.length_b   1.000
_cell.length_c   1.000
_cell.angle_alpha   90.00
_cell.angle_beta   90.00
_cell.angle_gamma   90.00
#
_symmetry.space_group_name_H-M   'P 1'
#
loop_
_entity.id
_entity.type
_entity.pdbx_description
1 polymer ?
#
loop_
_entity_poly.entity_id
_entity_poly.type
_entity_poly.pdbx_seq_one_letter_code
_entity_poly.pdbx_strand_id
1 'polypeptide(L)'
;MASVSRLGLGARGGLSSQASARISPRVVRVAPTCSFSTSAGLARSVRRANRAPARDEIRSPSAQIAQQKLNQKVTSNAINVIFPGTFVRPPWDQWPKDFSSRFAFFRTWVTVKAREAATKFAMVHSSRPRFFKRAALKTSNPLAILTAKSLHRSMMEALASGDKDTIRKVCASKLALPLQATIDNRPKDKLMAWELVEYTKTWFYPTVLSHKLSPIEKSKDAPIIEQVVVAISSKQRRYQYVLGADGERKKLAGTEKEMDIIENIVIGCVVDPHTWQRDEWRIVGSMKATDPNEWKEEERLVKMVEHSEAMKR
;
A
#
# COMPACT_ATOMS: atom_id res chain seq x y z
N MET A 1 7.42 -26.99 55.96
CA MET A 1 8.82 -26.54 56.14
C MET A 1 9.31 -26.05 54.78
N ALA A 2 9.70 -24.81 54.48
CA ALA A 2 9.78 -23.49 55.13
C ALA A 2 9.50 -22.46 54.00
N SER A 3 8.53 -21.55 54.09
CA SER A 3 8.63 -20.16 54.57
C SER A 3 9.97 -19.44 54.33
N VAL A 4 9.97 -18.32 53.60
CA VAL A 4 10.06 -16.95 54.16
C VAL A 4 9.98 -15.91 53.03
N SER A 5 9.07 -14.96 53.20
CA SER A 5 8.91 -13.70 52.45
C SER A 5 9.71 -12.57 53.11
N ARG A 6 10.11 -11.54 52.34
CA ARG A 6 10.24 -10.10 52.73
C ARG A 6 10.66 -9.29 51.48
N LEU A 7 9.84 -8.41 50.90
CA LEU A 7 9.45 -7.03 51.29
C LEU A 7 10.63 -6.10 51.58
N GLY A 8 10.74 -5.04 50.77
CA GLY A 8 11.62 -3.88 50.97
C GLY A 8 11.24 -2.71 50.06
N LEU A 9 10.31 -1.86 50.54
CA LEU A 9 10.08 -0.50 50.04
C LEU A 9 11.31 0.39 50.32
N GLY A 10 11.56 1.36 49.45
CA GLY A 10 12.44 2.50 49.72
C GLY A 10 12.11 3.67 48.80
N ALA A 11 11.55 4.72 49.37
CA ALA A 11 11.10 5.94 48.70
C ALA A 11 11.99 7.13 49.07
N ARG A 12 11.92 8.17 48.21
CA ARG A 12 12.10 9.61 48.47
C ARG A 12 13.51 10.22 48.61
N GLY A 13 13.59 11.44 48.03
CA GLY A 13 14.57 12.50 48.28
C GLY A 13 15.27 12.92 46.98
N GLY A 14 15.11 14.10 46.38
CA GLY A 14 14.70 15.41 46.86
C GLY A 14 15.88 16.38 46.83
N LEU A 15 15.69 17.55 46.18
CA LEU A 15 16.47 18.81 46.27
C LEU A 15 17.78 18.85 45.45
N SER A 16 17.85 19.61 44.35
CA SER A 16 18.05 21.08 44.25
C SER A 16 19.41 21.57 44.78
N SER A 17 20.25 22.06 43.87
CA SER A 17 21.24 23.10 44.20
C SER A 17 21.53 23.93 42.95
N GLN A 18 21.12 25.19 43.01
CA GLN A 18 21.60 26.25 42.14
C GLN A 18 23.06 26.57 42.46
N ALA A 19 23.85 26.92 41.45
CA ALA A 19 25.00 27.82 41.57
C ALA A 19 25.29 28.35 40.15
N SER A 20 24.93 29.60 39.85
CA SER A 20 25.64 30.84 40.17
C SER A 20 26.48 31.31 38.98
N ALA A 21 26.10 32.47 38.47
CA ALA A 21 26.64 33.13 37.30
C ALA A 21 28.07 33.63 37.51
N ARG A 22 28.86 33.67 36.43
CA ARG A 22 29.94 34.65 36.27
C ARG A 22 29.84 35.34 34.93
N ILE A 23 29.43 36.60 35.04
CA ILE A 23 29.57 37.65 34.04
C ILE A 23 31.04 38.05 33.98
N SER A 24 31.57 38.27 32.79
CA SER A 24 32.72 39.15 32.61
C SER A 24 32.57 39.95 31.31
N PRO A 25 32.82 41.28 31.33
CA PRO A 25 32.45 42.19 30.26
C PRO A 25 33.59 42.37 29.25
N ARG A 26 33.26 42.68 27.99
CA ARG A 26 34.23 43.30 27.08
C ARG A 26 33.60 44.35 26.18
N VAL A 27 33.80 45.59 26.63
CA VAL A 27 34.24 46.78 25.90
C VAL A 27 33.55 47.09 24.57
N VAL A 28 32.64 48.06 24.67
CA VAL A 28 32.15 48.92 23.59
C VAL A 28 33.26 49.88 23.18
N ARG A 29 33.57 49.95 21.87
CA ARG A 29 34.23 51.11 21.25
C ARG A 29 33.26 51.73 20.26
N VAL A 30 32.84 52.96 20.58
CA VAL A 30 32.14 53.87 19.67
C VAL A 30 33.18 54.78 19.05
N ALA A 31 33.16 54.92 17.73
CA ALA A 31 33.82 56.02 17.01
C ALA A 31 32.75 56.73 16.17
N PRO A 32 32.66 58.07 16.19
CA PRO A 32 31.75 58.82 15.34
C PRO A 32 32.47 59.19 14.04
N THR A 33 31.90 58.80 12.90
CA THR A 33 32.27 59.40 11.61
C THR A 33 31.01 59.81 10.85
N CYS A 34 30.78 61.11 10.83
CA CYS A 34 29.83 61.77 9.94
C CYS A 34 30.27 61.52 8.50
N SER A 35 29.43 60.90 7.68
CA SER A 35 29.68 60.70 6.24
C SER A 35 28.45 61.14 5.47
N PHE A 36 28.65 62.13 4.59
CA PHE A 36 27.67 62.72 3.70
C PHE A 36 27.03 61.68 2.77
N SER A 37 25.73 61.84 2.51
CA SER A 37 24.97 60.99 1.61
C SER A 37 25.29 61.31 0.16
N THR A 38 25.69 60.29 -0.61
CA THR A 38 25.65 60.32 -2.08
C THR A 38 24.45 59.51 -2.57
N SER A 39 23.63 60.11 -3.44
CA SER A 39 22.35 59.64 -3.98
C SER A 39 22.39 58.36 -4.83
N ALA A 40 23.53 57.68 -4.92
CA ALA A 40 23.67 56.41 -5.63
C ALA A 40 23.32 55.16 -4.77
N GLY A 41 23.15 55.31 -3.45
CA GLY A 41 22.87 54.21 -2.52
C GLY A 41 21.42 53.74 -2.46
N LEU A 42 20.44 54.62 -2.77
CA LEU A 42 19.01 54.28 -2.69
C LEU A 42 18.56 53.33 -3.82
N ALA A 43 19.21 53.35 -4.99
CA ALA A 43 18.83 52.48 -6.11
C ALA A 43 19.21 51.01 -5.88
N ARG A 44 20.19 50.71 -5.01
CA ARG A 44 20.58 49.34 -4.63
C ARG A 44 19.76 48.77 -3.47
N SER A 45 19.24 49.59 -2.56
CA SER A 45 18.36 49.12 -1.48
C SER A 45 16.97 48.76 -1.99
N VAL A 46 16.44 49.50 -2.97
CA VAL A 46 15.12 49.22 -3.58
C VAL A 46 15.16 47.96 -4.47
N ARG A 47 16.27 47.66 -5.15
CA ARG A 47 16.44 46.39 -5.88
C ARG A 47 16.67 45.17 -4.97
N ARG A 48 17.07 45.36 -3.72
CA ARG A 48 17.13 44.29 -2.70
C ARG A 48 15.78 44.10 -2.00
N ALA A 49 14.96 45.14 -1.90
CA ALA A 49 13.60 45.06 -1.34
C ALA A 49 12.60 44.33 -2.27
N ASN A 50 12.85 44.31 -3.59
CA ASN A 50 12.02 43.60 -4.57
C ASN A 50 12.47 42.17 -4.90
N ARG A 51 13.52 41.65 -4.25
CA ARG A 51 13.67 40.20 -4.08
C ARG A 51 12.92 39.84 -2.81
N ALA A 52 11.63 39.55 -2.96
CA ALA A 52 10.95 38.75 -1.95
C ALA A 52 11.86 37.54 -1.67
N PRO A 53 12.27 37.27 -0.42
CA PRO A 53 12.80 35.95 -0.11
C PRO A 53 11.73 34.97 -0.60
N ALA A 54 12.13 33.92 -1.32
CA ALA A 54 11.27 32.76 -1.45
C ALA A 54 10.83 32.45 -0.02
N ARG A 55 9.55 32.70 0.29
CA ARG A 55 8.99 32.33 1.57
C ARG A 55 9.13 30.81 1.57
N ASP A 56 10.15 30.31 2.26
CA ASP A 56 10.00 29.06 2.98
C ASP A 56 8.80 29.29 3.89
N GLU A 57 7.60 29.04 3.36
CA GLU A 57 6.40 28.98 4.16
C GLU A 57 6.71 27.95 5.23
N ILE A 58 6.92 28.41 6.45
CA ILE A 58 6.78 27.61 7.65
C ILE A 58 5.32 27.17 7.62
N ARG A 59 5.02 26.11 6.87
CA ARG A 59 3.69 25.51 6.81
C ARG A 59 3.35 25.21 8.25
N SER A 60 2.29 25.83 8.75
CA SER A 60 1.85 25.61 10.12
C SER A 60 1.75 24.09 10.37
N PRO A 61 2.13 23.59 11.55
CA PRO A 61 2.02 22.16 11.84
C PRO A 61 0.63 21.60 11.55
N SER A 62 -0.42 22.42 11.74
CA SER A 62 -1.80 22.09 11.36
C SER A 62 -2.01 21.95 9.85
N ALA A 63 -1.43 22.82 9.02
CA ALA A 63 -1.48 22.69 7.56
C ALA A 63 -0.71 21.47 7.07
N GLN A 64 0.44 21.14 7.69
CA GLN A 64 1.20 19.92 7.37
C GLN A 64 0.40 18.67 7.73
N ILE A 65 -0.22 18.63 8.92
CA ILE A 65 -1.09 17.52 9.34
C ILE A 65 -2.30 17.39 8.42
N ALA A 66 -2.91 18.52 8.01
CA ALA A 66 -4.05 18.51 7.08
C ALA A 66 -3.64 17.96 5.71
N GLN A 67 -2.49 18.38 5.17
CA GLN A 67 -1.93 17.86 3.92
C GLN A 67 -1.58 16.38 4.03
N GLN A 68 -0.95 15.94 5.12
CA GLN A 68 -0.67 14.51 5.36
C GLN A 68 -1.95 13.69 5.41
N LYS A 69 -3.00 14.17 6.09
CA LYS A 69 -4.31 13.49 6.14
C LYS A 69 -4.98 13.44 4.77
N LEU A 70 -4.90 14.51 3.98
CA LEU A 70 -5.38 14.54 2.61
C LEU A 70 -4.63 13.54 1.73
N ASN A 71 -3.31 13.53 1.78
CA ASN A 71 -2.47 12.59 1.04
C ASN A 71 -2.77 11.14 1.45
N GLN A 72 -2.89 10.87 2.75
CA GLN A 72 -3.27 9.55 3.27
C GLN A 72 -4.67 9.12 2.82
N LYS A 73 -5.63 10.05 2.75
CA LYS A 73 -6.98 9.79 2.23
C LYS A 73 -6.95 9.50 0.73
N VAL A 74 -6.15 10.23 -0.04
CA VAL A 74 -5.98 10.00 -1.49
C VAL A 74 -5.30 8.66 -1.75
N THR A 75 -4.22 8.35 -1.03
CA THR A 75 -3.48 7.08 -1.18
C THR A 75 -4.33 5.89 -0.75
N SER A 76 -5.01 5.97 0.39
CA SER A 76 -5.92 4.90 0.83
C SER A 76 -7.06 4.66 -0.18
N ASN A 77 -7.67 5.72 -0.71
CA ASN A 77 -8.70 5.59 -1.74
C ASN A 77 -8.19 4.97 -3.03
N ALA A 78 -6.96 5.29 -3.42
CA ALA A 78 -6.37 4.77 -4.65
C ALA A 78 -5.87 3.32 -4.48
N ILE A 79 -5.38 2.90 -3.30
CA ILE A 79 -5.10 1.49 -3.00
C ILE A 79 -6.38 0.64 -3.06
N ASN A 80 -7.54 1.21 -2.71
CA ASN A 80 -8.82 0.49 -2.66
C ASN A 80 -9.34 0.03 -4.03
N VAL A 81 -8.73 0.45 -5.15
CA VAL A 81 -9.20 0.14 -6.50
C VAL A 81 -8.12 -0.62 -7.25
N ILE A 82 -8.51 -1.76 -7.84
CA ILE A 82 -7.64 -2.51 -8.76
C ILE A 82 -7.40 -1.66 -10.00
N PHE A 83 -6.14 -1.54 -10.43
CA PHE A 83 -5.82 -0.72 -11.58
C PHE A 83 -6.57 -1.14 -12.83
N PRO A 84 -7.07 -0.17 -13.62
CA PRO A 84 -7.65 -0.47 -14.93
C PRO A 84 -6.60 -1.08 -15.87
N GLY A 85 -7.07 -1.88 -16.80
CA GLY A 85 -6.27 -2.64 -17.76
C GLY A 85 -5.43 -3.74 -17.10
N THR A 86 -5.83 -4.24 -15.93
CA THR A 86 -5.10 -5.33 -15.25
C THR A 86 -5.50 -6.66 -15.86
N PHE A 87 -4.57 -7.28 -16.57
CA PHE A 87 -4.85 -8.46 -17.36
C PHE A 87 -4.43 -9.74 -16.63
N VAL A 88 -5.40 -10.61 -16.37
CA VAL A 88 -5.23 -11.92 -15.75
C VAL A 88 -5.45 -12.97 -16.82
N ARG A 89 -4.38 -13.64 -17.23
CA ARG A 89 -4.45 -14.61 -18.33
C ARG A 89 -5.41 -15.77 -17.99
N PRO A 90 -6.44 -16.03 -18.80
CA PRO A 90 -7.28 -17.22 -18.61
C PRO A 90 -6.52 -18.52 -18.90
N PRO A 91 -6.95 -19.65 -18.32
CA PRO A 91 -6.51 -20.98 -18.73
C PRO A 91 -6.68 -21.16 -20.24
N TRP A 92 -5.80 -21.93 -20.87
CA TRP A 92 -5.78 -22.11 -22.33
C TRP A 92 -7.12 -22.60 -22.90
N ASP A 93 -7.88 -23.38 -22.14
CA ASP A 93 -9.19 -23.91 -22.56
C ASP A 93 -10.27 -22.83 -22.73
N GLN A 94 -10.10 -21.68 -22.06
CA GLN A 94 -11.03 -20.54 -22.13
C GLN A 94 -10.62 -19.53 -23.21
N TRP A 95 -9.58 -19.82 -24.00
CA TRP A 95 -9.17 -18.93 -25.07
C TRP A 95 -10.13 -19.05 -26.26
N PRO A 96 -10.20 -18.00 -27.12
CA PRO A 96 -10.96 -18.09 -28.36
C PRO A 96 -10.56 -19.32 -29.18
N LYS A 97 -11.57 -20.00 -29.73
CA LYS A 97 -11.38 -21.21 -30.54
C LYS A 97 -10.77 -20.88 -31.91
N ASP A 98 -11.21 -19.76 -32.49
CA ASP A 98 -10.72 -19.30 -33.80
C ASP A 98 -9.28 -18.82 -33.72
N PHE A 99 -8.45 -19.23 -34.68
CA PHE A 99 -7.03 -18.91 -34.70
C PHE A 99 -6.75 -17.39 -34.76
N SER A 100 -7.49 -16.66 -35.60
CA SER A 100 -7.35 -15.21 -35.74
C SER A 100 -7.67 -14.47 -34.44
N SER A 101 -8.80 -14.82 -33.80
CA SER A 101 -9.23 -14.28 -32.51
C SER A 101 -8.25 -14.64 -31.39
N ARG A 102 -7.73 -15.87 -31.40
CA ARG A 102 -6.73 -16.36 -30.45
C ARG A 102 -5.42 -15.59 -30.58
N PHE A 103 -4.95 -15.38 -31.81
CA PHE A 103 -3.73 -14.61 -32.08
C PHE A 103 -3.89 -13.14 -31.72
N ALA A 104 -5.06 -12.55 -32.01
CA ALA A 104 -5.37 -11.18 -31.60
C ALA A 104 -5.33 -11.04 -30.06
N PHE A 105 -5.95 -11.97 -29.33
CA PHE A 105 -5.91 -12.00 -27.87
C PHE A 105 -4.49 -12.19 -27.31
N PHE A 106 -3.71 -13.09 -27.91
CA PHE A 106 -2.30 -13.28 -27.57
C PHE A 106 -1.49 -11.97 -27.75
N ARG A 107 -1.65 -11.30 -28.89
CA ARG A 107 -0.97 -10.03 -29.17
C ARG A 107 -1.35 -8.94 -28.16
N THR A 108 -2.62 -8.88 -27.78
CA THR A 108 -3.09 -7.98 -26.73
C THR A 108 -2.43 -8.28 -25.40
N TRP A 109 -2.39 -9.54 -24.97
CA TRP A 109 -1.70 -9.97 -23.76
C TRP A 109 -0.21 -9.57 -23.78
N VAL A 110 0.50 -9.85 -24.88
CA VAL A 110 1.91 -9.44 -25.05
C VAL A 110 2.06 -7.92 -24.95
N THR A 111 1.16 -7.15 -25.56
CA THR A 111 1.20 -5.69 -25.52
C THR A 111 1.01 -5.15 -24.10
N VAL A 112 0.06 -5.71 -23.34
CA VAL A 112 -0.16 -5.35 -21.94
C VAL A 112 1.09 -5.67 -21.11
N LYS A 113 1.67 -6.86 -21.29
CA LYS A 113 2.87 -7.27 -20.57
C LYS A 113 4.08 -6.41 -20.91
N ALA A 114 4.24 -6.04 -22.17
CA ALA A 114 5.29 -5.14 -22.62
C ALA A 114 5.15 -3.75 -21.98
N ARG A 115 3.92 -3.21 -21.90
CA ARG A 115 3.64 -1.94 -21.21
C ARG A 115 3.96 -2.02 -19.71
N GLU A 116 3.49 -3.06 -19.02
CA GLU A 116 3.80 -3.29 -17.60
C GLU A 116 5.32 -3.36 -17.36
N ALA A 117 6.04 -4.11 -18.21
CA ALA A 117 7.50 -4.22 -18.13
C ALA A 117 8.19 -2.87 -18.39
N ALA A 118 7.74 -2.10 -19.37
CA ALA A 118 8.27 -0.78 -19.69
C ALA A 118 8.06 0.21 -18.53
N THR A 119 6.87 0.27 -17.95
CA THR A 119 6.58 1.13 -16.79
C THR A 119 7.41 0.72 -15.58
N LYS A 120 7.48 -0.59 -15.30
CA LYS A 120 8.32 -1.13 -14.22
C LYS A 120 9.80 -0.76 -14.42
N PHE A 121 10.31 -0.91 -15.64
CA PHE A 121 11.68 -0.55 -15.99
C PHE A 121 11.92 0.95 -15.81
N ALA A 122 11.01 1.80 -16.32
CA ALA A 122 11.09 3.25 -16.17
C ALA A 122 11.13 3.68 -14.70
N MET A 123 10.30 3.07 -13.84
CA MET A 123 10.28 3.35 -12.39
C MET A 123 11.55 2.87 -11.67
N VAL A 124 12.03 1.67 -11.99
CA VAL A 124 13.29 1.17 -11.42
C VAL A 124 14.45 2.06 -11.87
N HIS A 125 14.44 2.53 -13.12
CA HIS A 125 15.46 3.43 -13.64
C HIS A 125 15.40 4.82 -12.99
N SER A 126 14.21 5.41 -12.82
CA SER A 126 14.05 6.72 -12.16
C SER A 126 14.44 6.68 -10.68
N SER A 127 14.35 5.52 -10.04
CA SER A 127 14.82 5.32 -8.66
C SER A 127 16.34 5.25 -8.48
N ARG A 128 17.12 5.41 -9.57
CA ARG A 128 18.59 5.40 -9.50
C ARG A 128 19.09 6.79 -9.10
N PRO A 129 19.83 6.95 -7.99
CA PRO A 129 20.37 8.26 -7.61
C PRO A 129 21.46 8.75 -8.58
N ARG A 130 22.14 7.82 -9.27
CA ARG A 130 23.08 8.08 -10.37
C ARG A 130 23.00 6.93 -11.36
N PHE A 131 23.34 7.18 -12.62
CA PHE A 131 23.23 6.20 -13.71
C PHE A 131 23.90 4.83 -13.40
N PHE A 132 25.09 4.87 -12.77
CA PHE A 132 25.89 3.69 -12.42
C PHE A 132 25.60 3.11 -11.02
N LYS A 133 24.74 3.74 -10.21
CA LYS A 133 24.37 3.22 -8.89
C LYS A 133 23.19 2.26 -9.00
N ARG A 134 23.10 1.33 -8.03
CA ARG A 134 21.95 0.41 -7.92
C ARG A 134 20.66 1.22 -7.71
N ALA A 135 19.57 0.73 -8.31
CA ALA A 135 18.24 1.29 -8.11
C ALA A 135 17.81 1.17 -6.65
N ALA A 136 17.20 2.23 -6.10
CA ALA A 136 16.62 2.20 -4.76
C ALA A 136 15.37 1.30 -4.72
N LEU A 137 14.55 1.36 -5.77
CA LEU A 137 13.37 0.51 -5.92
C LEU A 137 13.77 -0.88 -6.43
N LYS A 138 13.54 -1.91 -5.61
CA LYS A 138 13.70 -3.32 -5.99
C LYS A 138 12.34 -3.99 -6.11
N THR A 139 11.98 -4.47 -7.28
CA THR A 139 10.69 -5.15 -7.54
C THR A 139 10.92 -6.66 -7.61
N SER A 140 10.72 -7.34 -6.46
CA SER A 140 10.96 -8.79 -6.32
C SER A 140 9.66 -9.58 -6.37
N ASN A 141 9.48 -10.38 -7.43
CA ASN A 141 8.32 -11.26 -7.56
C ASN A 141 8.24 -12.32 -6.43
N PRO A 142 9.35 -12.98 -6.00
CA PRO A 142 9.30 -13.94 -4.89
C PRO A 142 8.80 -13.34 -3.57
N LEU A 143 9.21 -12.09 -3.26
CA LEU A 143 8.73 -11.41 -2.06
C LEU A 143 7.24 -11.09 -2.17
N ALA A 144 6.78 -10.60 -3.32
CA ALA A 144 5.36 -10.36 -3.55
C ALA A 144 4.51 -11.64 -3.40
N ILE A 145 5.02 -12.77 -3.90
CA ILE A 145 4.38 -14.09 -3.74
C ILE A 145 4.29 -14.48 -2.26
N LEU A 146 5.40 -14.40 -1.51
CA LEU A 146 5.42 -14.75 -0.10
C LEU A 146 4.45 -13.89 0.71
N THR A 147 4.48 -12.58 0.46
CA THR A 147 3.57 -11.62 1.08
C THR A 147 2.11 -11.93 0.74
N ALA A 148 1.79 -12.22 -0.53
CA ALA A 148 0.44 -12.58 -0.93
C ALA A 148 -0.07 -13.84 -0.21
N LYS A 149 0.76 -14.89 -0.07
CA LYS A 149 0.41 -16.10 0.69
C LYS A 149 0.12 -15.79 2.15
N SER A 150 0.99 -15.00 2.79
CA SER A 150 0.85 -14.64 4.20
C SER A 150 -0.41 -13.82 4.46
N LEU A 151 -0.65 -12.78 3.65
CA LEU A 151 -1.84 -11.94 3.75
C LEU A 151 -3.10 -12.75 3.48
N HIS A 152 -3.11 -13.59 2.44
CA HIS A 152 -4.26 -14.42 2.10
C HIS A 152 -4.65 -15.35 3.24
N ARG A 153 -3.66 -16.05 3.81
CA ARG A 153 -3.85 -16.92 4.98
C ARG A 153 -4.42 -16.14 6.16
N SER A 154 -3.79 -15.01 6.51
CA SER A 154 -4.22 -14.16 7.63
C SER A 154 -5.65 -13.64 7.45
N MET A 155 -6.02 -13.25 6.23
CA MET A 155 -7.36 -12.81 5.88
C MET A 155 -8.38 -13.94 6.06
N MET A 156 -8.09 -15.14 5.57
CA MET A 156 -9.02 -16.28 5.65
C MET A 156 -9.18 -16.80 7.09
N GLU A 157 -8.08 -16.85 7.86
CA GLU A 157 -8.11 -17.21 9.27
C GLU A 157 -8.89 -16.18 10.10
N ALA A 158 -8.62 -14.88 9.90
CA ALA A 158 -9.35 -13.80 10.56
C ALA A 158 -10.84 -13.78 10.17
N LEU A 159 -11.14 -14.06 8.90
CA LEU A 159 -12.51 -14.21 8.43
C LEU A 159 -13.18 -15.37 9.13
N ALA A 160 -12.55 -16.55 9.27
CA ALA A 160 -13.14 -17.67 9.99
C ALA A 160 -13.38 -17.36 11.48
N SER A 161 -12.36 -16.82 12.17
CA SER A 161 -12.43 -16.50 13.60
C SER A 161 -13.36 -15.33 13.93
N GLY A 162 -13.69 -14.48 12.95
CA GLY A 162 -14.47 -13.26 13.18
C GLY A 162 -13.63 -12.07 13.68
N ASP A 163 -12.31 -12.13 13.54
CA ASP A 163 -11.40 -11.04 13.92
C ASP A 163 -11.45 -9.90 12.89
N LYS A 164 -12.28 -8.90 13.17
CA LYS A 164 -12.44 -7.71 12.33
C LYS A 164 -11.22 -6.81 12.32
N ASP A 165 -10.40 -6.83 13.36
CA ASP A 165 -9.24 -5.95 13.50
C ASP A 165 -8.12 -6.40 12.59
N THR A 166 -7.88 -7.71 12.53
CA THR A 166 -6.93 -8.29 11.58
C THR A 166 -7.38 -8.06 10.13
N ILE A 167 -8.67 -8.21 9.82
CA ILE A 167 -9.20 -7.90 8.48
C ILE A 167 -8.95 -6.44 8.10
N ARG A 168 -9.14 -5.50 9.03
CA ARG A 168 -8.93 -4.07 8.79
C ARG A 168 -7.46 -3.72 8.47
N LYS A 169 -6.52 -4.48 9.03
CA LYS A 169 -5.08 -4.30 8.82
C LYS A 169 -4.63 -4.95 7.50
N VAL A 170 -5.06 -6.18 7.26
CA VAL A 170 -4.62 -7.02 6.13
C VAL A 170 -5.28 -6.62 4.81
N CYS A 171 -6.53 -6.14 4.83
CA CYS A 171 -7.29 -5.78 3.63
C CYS A 171 -7.35 -4.27 3.42
N ALA A 172 -7.45 -3.86 2.16
CA ALA A 172 -7.84 -2.50 1.79
C ALA A 172 -9.29 -2.25 2.23
N SER A 173 -9.63 -0.99 2.56
CA SER A 173 -10.92 -0.64 3.16
C SER A 173 -12.12 -1.11 2.33
N LYS A 174 -12.04 -1.04 0.99
CA LYS A 174 -13.11 -1.48 0.09
C LYS A 174 -13.43 -2.97 0.23
N LEU A 175 -12.42 -3.81 0.48
CA LEU A 175 -12.59 -5.25 0.71
C LEU A 175 -12.93 -5.55 2.17
N ALA A 176 -12.34 -4.81 3.12
CA ALA A 176 -12.55 -5.04 4.54
C ALA A 176 -14.02 -4.84 4.97
N LEU A 177 -14.69 -3.80 4.45
CA LEU A 177 -16.07 -3.47 4.80
C LEU A 177 -17.07 -4.62 4.53
N PRO A 178 -17.19 -5.20 3.32
CA PRO A 178 -18.09 -6.31 3.08
C PRO A 178 -17.72 -7.58 3.86
N LEU A 179 -16.42 -7.82 4.12
CA LEU A 179 -15.99 -8.95 4.95
C LEU A 179 -16.42 -8.79 6.40
N GLN A 180 -16.32 -7.58 6.95
CA GLN A 180 -16.81 -7.27 8.31
C GLN A 180 -18.33 -7.39 8.39
N ALA A 181 -19.06 -6.87 7.40
CA ALA A 181 -20.52 -7.06 7.33
C ALA A 181 -20.90 -8.55 7.26
N THR A 182 -20.10 -9.35 6.55
CA THR A 182 -20.27 -10.81 6.50
C THR A 182 -20.02 -11.47 7.85
N ILE A 183 -19.16 -10.91 8.70
CA ILE A 183 -18.96 -11.37 10.09
C ILE A 183 -20.14 -10.95 10.96
N ASP A 184 -20.63 -9.73 10.81
CA ASP A 184 -21.75 -9.19 11.58
C ASP A 184 -23.06 -9.94 11.34
N ASN A 185 -23.30 -10.36 10.10
CA ASN A 185 -24.50 -11.07 9.70
C ASN A 185 -24.47 -12.57 10.05
N ARG A 186 -23.43 -13.07 10.73
CA ARG A 186 -23.34 -14.50 11.03
C ARG A 186 -24.32 -14.91 12.11
N PRO A 187 -24.91 -16.11 11.98
CA PRO A 187 -25.64 -16.73 13.09
C PRO A 187 -24.69 -16.93 14.28
N LYS A 188 -25.05 -16.38 15.45
CA LYS A 188 -24.20 -16.38 16.66
C LYS A 188 -23.95 -17.79 17.23
N ASP A 189 -24.85 -18.72 16.92
CA ASP A 189 -24.82 -20.13 17.28
C ASP A 189 -23.84 -20.95 16.44
N LYS A 190 -23.43 -20.43 15.27
CA LYS A 190 -22.54 -21.15 14.34
C LYS A 190 -21.21 -20.42 14.16
N LEU A 191 -20.13 -21.10 14.50
CA LEU A 191 -18.77 -20.63 14.24
C LEU A 191 -18.27 -21.24 12.92
N MET A 192 -17.62 -20.43 12.10
CA MET A 192 -16.98 -20.88 10.87
C MET A 192 -15.52 -21.22 11.14
N ALA A 193 -15.04 -22.30 10.54
CA ALA A 193 -13.64 -22.68 10.55
C ALA A 193 -13.10 -22.73 9.12
N TRP A 194 -11.86 -22.30 8.97
CA TRP A 194 -11.11 -22.40 7.72
C TRP A 194 -9.75 -22.99 8.03
N GLU A 195 -9.32 -23.90 7.15
CA GLU A 195 -8.03 -24.54 7.23
C GLU A 195 -7.42 -24.61 5.83
N LEU A 196 -6.14 -24.25 5.74
CA LEU A 196 -5.33 -24.50 4.57
C LEU A 196 -4.75 -25.90 4.66
N VAL A 197 -5.23 -26.82 3.82
CA VAL A 197 -4.75 -28.21 3.80
C VAL A 197 -3.36 -28.25 3.16
N GLU A 198 -3.25 -27.75 1.93
CA GLU A 198 -1.98 -27.71 1.20
C GLU A 198 -2.02 -26.69 0.05
N TYR A 199 -0.83 -26.34 -0.45
CA TYR A 199 -0.70 -25.63 -1.73
C TYR A 199 -0.60 -26.64 -2.86
N THR A 200 -1.47 -26.51 -3.86
CA THR A 200 -1.56 -27.44 -4.99
C THR A 200 -0.79 -26.88 -6.20
N LYS A 201 -0.51 -27.73 -7.20
CA LYS A 201 0.09 -27.33 -8.49
C LYS A 201 1.39 -26.50 -8.35
N THR A 202 2.28 -26.95 -7.48
CA THR A 202 3.52 -26.24 -7.07
C THR A 202 4.48 -25.93 -8.22
N TRP A 203 4.39 -26.65 -9.34
CA TRP A 203 5.18 -26.40 -10.55
C TRP A 203 4.80 -25.10 -11.29
N PHE A 204 3.54 -24.68 -11.17
CA PHE A 204 3.02 -23.50 -11.88
C PHE A 204 2.51 -22.40 -10.94
N TYR A 205 2.24 -22.74 -9.68
CA TYR A 205 1.69 -21.84 -8.68
C TYR A 205 2.50 -21.93 -7.37
N PRO A 206 2.57 -20.84 -6.60
CA PRO A 206 2.04 -19.50 -6.90
C PRO A 206 2.82 -18.78 -8.00
N THR A 207 2.14 -17.91 -8.76
CA THR A 207 2.78 -17.13 -9.84
C THR A 207 2.26 -15.70 -9.92
N VAL A 208 3.10 -14.77 -10.34
CA VAL A 208 2.73 -13.37 -10.55
C VAL A 208 2.08 -13.22 -11.93
N LEU A 209 0.81 -12.86 -11.96
CA LEU A 209 0.06 -12.67 -13.20
C LEU A 209 0.11 -11.24 -13.73
N SER A 210 0.25 -10.23 -12.88
CA SER A 210 0.42 -8.82 -13.27
C SER A 210 1.18 -8.07 -12.19
N HIS A 211 2.04 -7.13 -12.61
CA HIS A 211 2.80 -6.28 -11.70
C HIS A 211 2.82 -4.86 -12.26
N LYS A 212 2.11 -3.96 -11.58
CA LYS A 212 1.92 -2.59 -12.01
C LYS A 212 2.43 -1.61 -10.98
N LEU A 213 3.02 -0.53 -11.48
CA LEU A 213 3.40 0.64 -10.71
C LEU A 213 2.80 1.85 -11.41
N SER A 214 2.00 2.64 -10.70
CA SER A 214 1.41 3.87 -11.24
C SER A 214 1.46 4.98 -10.21
N PRO A 215 1.93 6.19 -10.57
CA PRO A 215 1.75 7.34 -9.70
C PRO A 215 0.26 7.70 -9.65
N ILE A 216 -0.22 8.17 -8.49
CA ILE A 216 -1.64 8.56 -8.33
C ILE A 216 -1.95 9.81 -9.16
N GLU A 217 -0.99 10.71 -9.25
CA GLU A 217 -1.07 11.94 -10.02
C GLU A 217 0.14 12.04 -10.95
N LYS A 218 0.03 12.87 -11.99
CA LYS A 218 1.12 13.11 -12.94
C LYS A 218 2.22 14.03 -12.37
N SER A 219 2.10 14.47 -11.11
CA SER A 219 3.11 15.26 -10.40
C SER A 219 4.31 14.39 -10.03
N LYS A 220 5.52 14.96 -10.04
CA LYS A 220 6.77 14.21 -9.77
C LYS A 220 6.86 13.68 -8.35
N ASP A 221 6.21 14.37 -7.42
CA ASP A 221 6.20 14.06 -5.99
C ASP A 221 4.96 13.26 -5.59
N ALA A 222 4.19 12.76 -6.57
CA ALA A 222 3.02 11.95 -6.30
C ALA A 222 3.42 10.59 -5.70
N PRO A 223 2.72 10.12 -4.66
CA PRO A 223 2.86 8.76 -4.18
C PRO A 223 2.59 7.77 -5.32
N ILE A 224 3.40 6.72 -5.36
CA ILE A 224 3.31 5.65 -6.36
C ILE A 224 2.55 4.49 -5.73
N ILE A 225 1.61 3.91 -6.45
CA ILE A 225 0.94 2.69 -6.01
C ILE A 225 1.55 1.52 -6.78
N GLU A 226 1.99 0.52 -6.02
CA GLU A 226 2.46 -0.76 -6.55
C GLU A 226 1.36 -1.80 -6.30
N GLN A 227 0.85 -2.43 -7.37
CA GLN A 227 -0.11 -3.52 -7.30
C GLN A 227 0.43 -4.76 -7.99
N VAL A 228 0.22 -5.91 -7.35
CA VAL A 228 0.65 -7.21 -7.86
C VAL A 228 -0.53 -8.18 -7.79
N VAL A 229 -0.82 -8.84 -8.91
CA VAL A 229 -1.78 -9.93 -8.96
C VAL A 229 -1.01 -11.24 -8.87
N VAL A 230 -1.32 -12.04 -7.86
CA VAL A 230 -0.70 -13.33 -7.60
C VAL A 230 -1.77 -14.40 -7.67
N ALA A 231 -1.56 -15.42 -8.50
CA ALA A 231 -2.38 -16.61 -8.52
C ALA A 231 -1.86 -17.62 -7.50
N ILE A 232 -2.74 -18.09 -6.62
CA ILE A 232 -2.46 -19.06 -5.58
C ILE A 232 -3.37 -20.28 -5.82
N SER A 233 -2.76 -21.44 -6.00
CA SER A 233 -3.48 -22.72 -6.06
C SER A 233 -3.39 -23.39 -4.69
N SER A 234 -4.53 -23.72 -4.10
CA SER A 234 -4.58 -24.31 -2.77
C SER A 234 -5.78 -25.21 -2.56
N LYS A 235 -5.57 -26.24 -1.74
CA LYS A 235 -6.64 -27.07 -1.19
C LYS A 235 -7.04 -26.50 0.15
N GLN A 236 -8.30 -26.08 0.24
CA GLN A 236 -8.85 -25.42 1.42
C GLN A 236 -9.98 -26.26 1.99
N ARG A 237 -10.08 -26.29 3.31
CA ARG A 237 -11.14 -26.96 4.05
C ARG A 237 -11.94 -25.94 4.84
N ARG A 238 -13.26 -26.04 4.77
CA ARG A 238 -14.21 -25.20 5.51
C ARG A 238 -15.22 -26.07 6.20
N TYR A 239 -15.59 -25.72 7.43
CA TYR A 239 -16.57 -26.43 8.22
C TYR A 239 -17.16 -25.54 9.31
N GLN A 240 -18.27 -25.97 9.90
CA GLN A 240 -18.95 -25.21 10.95
C GLN A 240 -18.88 -25.93 12.29
N TYR A 241 -18.84 -25.14 13.36
CA TYR A 241 -19.09 -25.60 14.71
C TYR A 241 -20.41 -25.02 15.21
N VAL A 242 -21.12 -25.79 16.02
CA VAL A 242 -22.22 -25.30 16.84
C VAL A 242 -21.72 -25.17 18.28
N LEU A 243 -22.08 -24.07 18.92
CA LEU A 243 -21.81 -23.88 20.35
C LEU A 243 -22.86 -24.64 21.16
N GLY A 244 -22.44 -25.67 21.89
CA GLY A 244 -23.29 -26.37 22.84
C GLY A 244 -23.64 -25.51 24.06
N ALA A 245 -24.63 -25.94 24.84
CA ALA A 245 -25.03 -25.25 26.08
C ALA A 245 -23.86 -25.11 27.08
N ASP A 246 -22.92 -26.06 27.06
CA ASP A 246 -21.75 -26.09 27.95
C ASP A 246 -20.53 -25.35 27.39
N GLY A 247 -20.67 -24.62 26.27
CA GLY A 247 -19.56 -23.95 25.58
C GLY A 247 -18.69 -24.87 24.72
N GLU A 248 -18.98 -26.17 24.68
CA GLU A 248 -18.29 -27.11 23.79
C GLU A 248 -18.55 -26.81 22.31
N ARG A 249 -17.47 -26.84 21.51
CA ARG A 249 -17.54 -26.69 20.06
C ARG A 249 -17.73 -28.05 19.41
N LYS A 250 -18.95 -28.36 18.98
CA LYS A 250 -19.24 -29.60 18.24
C LYS A 250 -19.20 -29.33 16.75
N LYS A 251 -18.33 -30.04 16.02
CA LYS A 251 -18.24 -29.95 14.55
C LYS A 251 -19.57 -30.42 13.98
N LEU A 252 -20.20 -29.59 13.14
CA LEU A 252 -21.49 -29.92 12.55
C LEU A 252 -21.29 -30.91 11.40
N ALA A 253 -21.79 -32.14 11.58
CA ALA A 253 -21.69 -33.20 10.58
C ALA A 253 -22.30 -32.76 9.24
N GLY A 254 -21.64 -33.09 8.12
CA GLY A 254 -22.08 -32.73 6.77
C GLY A 254 -21.77 -31.30 6.33
N THR A 255 -21.19 -30.45 7.19
CA THR A 255 -20.76 -29.08 6.79
C THR A 255 -19.33 -28.98 6.27
N GLU A 256 -18.57 -30.06 6.40
CA GLU A 256 -17.20 -30.10 5.94
C GLU A 256 -17.13 -30.14 4.42
N LYS A 257 -16.48 -29.13 3.85
CA LYS A 257 -16.24 -29.02 2.42
C LYS A 257 -14.76 -28.76 2.16
N GLU A 258 -14.14 -29.68 1.45
CA GLU A 258 -12.79 -29.53 0.93
C GLU A 258 -12.87 -29.13 -0.54
N MET A 259 -12.11 -28.10 -0.93
CA MET A 259 -12.13 -27.55 -2.29
C MET A 259 -10.70 -27.27 -2.74
N ASP A 260 -10.36 -27.70 -3.96
CA ASP A 260 -9.15 -27.28 -4.66
C ASP A 260 -9.49 -26.06 -5.53
N ILE A 261 -8.84 -24.92 -5.26
CA ILE A 261 -9.20 -23.63 -5.85
C ILE A 261 -7.92 -22.91 -6.32
N ILE A 262 -8.03 -22.22 -7.45
CA ILE A 262 -7.05 -21.23 -7.90
C ILE A 262 -7.66 -19.84 -7.69
N GLU A 263 -7.05 -19.04 -6.84
CA GLU A 263 -7.51 -17.69 -6.50
C GLU A 263 -6.47 -16.67 -6.98
N ASN A 264 -6.90 -15.67 -7.76
CA ASN A 264 -6.04 -14.55 -8.14
C ASN A 264 -6.24 -13.42 -7.13
N ILE A 265 -5.27 -13.26 -6.24
CA ILE A 265 -5.28 -12.26 -5.18
C ILE A 265 -4.52 -11.03 -5.64
N VAL A 266 -5.11 -9.85 -5.46
CA VAL A 266 -4.47 -8.57 -5.74
C VAL A 266 -3.97 -7.99 -4.43
N ILE A 267 -2.66 -7.80 -4.35
CA ILE A 267 -2.02 -7.07 -3.24
C ILE A 267 -1.54 -5.72 -3.73
N GLY A 268 -1.56 -4.73 -2.84
CA GLY A 268 -1.11 -3.38 -3.14
C GLY A 268 -0.42 -2.71 -1.95
N CYS A 269 0.52 -1.83 -2.26
CA CYS A 269 1.14 -0.93 -1.29
C CYS A 269 1.40 0.44 -1.94
N VAL A 270 1.66 1.44 -1.11
CA VAL A 270 2.14 2.75 -1.55
C VAL A 270 3.66 2.78 -1.44
N VAL A 271 4.28 3.44 -2.41
CA VAL A 271 5.71 3.69 -2.49
C VAL A 271 5.91 5.19 -2.44
N ASP A 272 6.73 5.64 -1.49
CA ASP A 272 7.15 7.03 -1.39
C ASP A 272 8.11 7.37 -2.56
N PRO A 273 7.82 8.38 -3.39
CA PRO A 273 8.64 8.74 -4.55
C PRO A 273 10.01 9.28 -4.19
N HIS A 274 10.21 9.77 -2.95
CA HIS A 274 11.49 10.35 -2.51
C HIS A 274 12.41 9.29 -1.91
N THR A 275 11.87 8.47 -1.00
CA THR A 275 12.66 7.45 -0.29
C THR A 275 12.68 6.09 -0.99
N TRP A 276 11.76 5.85 -1.92
CA TRP A 276 11.50 4.56 -2.58
C TRP A 276 11.17 3.43 -1.59
N GLN A 277 10.74 3.78 -0.38
CA GLN A 277 10.28 2.83 0.63
C GLN A 277 8.83 2.46 0.37
N ARG A 278 8.50 1.20 0.70
CA ARG A 278 7.15 0.66 0.61
C ARG A 278 6.47 0.77 1.96
N ASP A 279 5.21 1.17 1.92
CA ASP A 279 4.27 0.97 3.00
C ASP A 279 3.90 -0.51 3.14
N GLU A 280 3.11 -0.80 4.17
CA GLU A 280 2.59 -2.14 4.42
C GLU A 280 1.71 -2.64 3.25
N TRP A 281 1.93 -3.89 2.85
CA TRP A 281 1.12 -4.54 1.83
C TRP A 281 -0.26 -4.91 2.35
N ARG A 282 -1.29 -4.69 1.53
CA ARG A 282 -2.67 -5.06 1.83
C ARG A 282 -3.31 -5.77 0.66
N ILE A 283 -4.29 -6.62 0.96
CA ILE A 283 -5.14 -7.24 -0.07
C ILE A 283 -6.14 -6.21 -0.56
N VAL A 284 -6.03 -5.85 -1.84
CA VAL A 284 -6.95 -4.92 -2.52
C VAL A 284 -8.25 -5.65 -2.90
N GLY A 285 -8.13 -6.89 -3.36
CA GLY A 285 -9.26 -7.67 -3.84
C GLY A 285 -8.83 -8.99 -4.45
N SER A 286 -9.77 -9.64 -5.12
CA SER A 286 -9.53 -10.79 -5.99
C SER A 286 -9.98 -10.49 -7.41
N MET A 287 -9.42 -11.20 -8.38
CA MET A 287 -9.77 -11.06 -9.80
C MET A 287 -10.11 -12.40 -10.44
N LYS A 288 -11.08 -12.38 -11.35
CA LYS A 288 -11.31 -13.49 -12.27
C LYS A 288 -10.30 -13.42 -13.42
N ALA A 289 -10.19 -14.52 -14.14
CA ALA A 289 -9.50 -14.50 -15.42
C ALA A 289 -10.18 -13.51 -16.37
N THR A 290 -9.38 -12.83 -17.19
CA THR A 290 -9.86 -11.84 -18.15
C THR A 290 -10.59 -12.55 -19.30
N ASP A 291 -11.85 -12.19 -19.53
CA ASP A 291 -12.59 -12.58 -20.72
C ASP A 291 -12.15 -11.71 -21.92
N PRO A 292 -11.83 -12.30 -23.09
CA PRO A 292 -11.53 -11.57 -24.31
C PRO A 292 -12.55 -10.49 -24.70
N ASN A 293 -13.85 -10.69 -24.42
CA ASN A 293 -14.91 -9.75 -24.76
C ASN A 293 -14.95 -8.57 -23.79
N GLU A 294 -14.96 -8.87 -22.49
CA GLU A 294 -14.89 -7.85 -21.42
C GLU A 294 -13.66 -6.96 -21.59
N TRP A 295 -12.53 -7.54 -21.99
CA TRP A 295 -11.30 -6.78 -22.22
C TRP A 295 -11.40 -5.74 -23.34
N LYS A 296 -12.12 -6.05 -24.43
CA LYS A 296 -12.30 -5.09 -25.53
C LYS A 296 -13.12 -3.88 -25.07
N GLU A 297 -14.12 -4.12 -24.24
CA GLU A 297 -14.92 -3.06 -23.63
C GLU A 297 -14.08 -2.21 -22.68
N GLU A 298 -13.27 -2.85 -21.83
CA GLU A 298 -12.35 -2.14 -20.94
C GLU A 298 -11.36 -1.28 -21.71
N GLU A 299 -10.73 -1.79 -22.77
CA GLU A 299 -9.83 -1.01 -23.63
C GLU A 299 -10.52 0.21 -24.24
N ARG A 300 -11.78 0.05 -24.69
CA ARG A 300 -12.56 1.15 -25.24
C ARG A 300 -12.82 2.21 -24.18
N LEU A 301 -13.20 1.81 -22.97
CA LEU A 301 -13.44 2.73 -21.86
C LEU A 301 -12.18 3.47 -21.45
N VAL A 302 -11.03 2.78 -21.34
CA VAL A 302 -9.74 3.41 -21.01
C VAL A 302 -9.36 4.45 -22.08
N LYS A 303 -9.48 4.11 -23.36
CA LYS A 303 -9.20 5.06 -24.47
C LYS A 303 -10.13 6.27 -24.44
N MET A 304 -11.41 6.08 -24.12
CA MET A 304 -12.37 7.18 -23.98
C MET A 304 -12.00 8.11 -22.82
N VAL A 305 -11.59 7.55 -21.67
CA VAL A 305 -11.14 8.34 -20.51
C VAL A 305 -9.87 9.12 -20.86
N GLU A 306 -8.87 8.46 -21.44
CA GLU A 306 -7.62 9.10 -21.89
C GLU A 306 -7.89 10.25 -22.87
N HIS A 307 -8.77 10.03 -23.85
CA HIS A 307 -9.17 11.07 -24.81
C HIS A 307 -9.90 12.23 -24.11
N SER A 308 -10.80 11.93 -23.17
CA SER A 308 -11.51 12.96 -22.41
C SER A 308 -10.58 13.79 -21.53
N GLU A 309 -9.54 13.19 -20.95
CA GLU A 309 -8.51 13.90 -20.19
C GLU A 309 -7.63 14.78 -21.09
N ALA A 310 -7.32 14.29 -22.30
CA ALA A 310 -6.55 15.04 -23.27
C ALA A 310 -7.29 16.30 -23.74
N MET A 311 -8.61 16.22 -23.94
CA MET A 311 -9.45 17.35 -24.35
C MET A 311 -9.67 18.40 -23.26
N LYS A 312 -9.47 18.05 -21.98
CA LYS A 312 -9.58 18.99 -20.85
C LYS A 312 -8.33 19.84 -20.64
N ARG A 313 -7.28 19.61 -21.43
CA ARG A 313 -6.00 20.33 -21.39
C ARG A 313 -5.94 21.32 -22.54
#